data_AF-A0A9E4N1V8-F1
#
_entry.id   AF-A0A9E4N1V8-F1
#
_cell.length_a   1.000
_cell.length_b   1.000
_cell.length_c   1.000
_cell.angle_alpha   90.00
_cell.angle_beta   90.00
_cell.angle_gamma   90.00
#
_symmetry.space_group_name_H-M   'P 1'
#
loop_
_entity.id
_entity.type
_entity.pdbx_description
1 polymer ?
#
loop_
_entity_poly.entity_id
_entity_poly.type
_entity_poly.pdbx_seq_one_letter_code
_entity_poly.pdbx_strand_id
1 'polypeptide(L)'
;MSKPTMTFTPKNLTLWAGLSLSLMLPLTVLADRTVSYTYTVHGQVETIDGPRVDVTDVTTYGYDENGNRNSITNALNQTTQITAHDASGRPLTIVSPNGLTTTRSYDLRGRMIQQTVSDGTTSRTTDYDYDAVGNLIQVTLPDGNSISYDYDAAHRLTGLEDQLGNRIDYTLDDMGNRLSEQVSDPTGTLTRTKQQVYDQLSQLDQSIDSENHTTDFDYDPNGNLTRTLDANLNPTAQTYDPLNRLSQTTDAKNGLTQYSYDDQDNLTQVTDPTGLVTSYDYDALGNLISLTSPDTGVTTYTYDEAGNRLTQTDARNVTTSYSYDALNRLTGISYPDTSLNVSYTYDQGAHGIGQLTQM
;
A
#
# COMPACT_ATOMS: atom_id res chain seq x y z
N MET A 1 -28.81 12.26 22.01
CA MET A 1 -28.71 13.38 21.06
C MET A 1 -28.04 12.84 19.81
N SER A 2 -28.78 12.69 18.71
CA SER A 2 -28.23 12.24 17.42
C SER A 2 -27.31 13.34 16.87
N LYS A 3 -26.04 13.01 16.61
CA LYS A 3 -25.06 13.86 15.93
C LYS A 3 -24.85 13.33 14.49
N PRO A 4 -24.48 14.20 13.54
CA PRO A 4 -24.90 14.09 12.16
C PRO A 4 -24.12 13.03 11.37
N THR A 5 -24.82 12.40 10.42
CA THR A 5 -24.25 11.72 9.26
C THR A 5 -23.31 12.67 8.52
N MET A 6 -22.05 12.30 8.32
CA MET A 6 -21.16 13.03 7.42
C MET A 6 -21.30 12.42 6.01
N THR A 7 -22.00 13.13 5.14
CA THR A 7 -22.09 12.83 3.70
C THR A 7 -21.02 13.64 2.98
N PHE A 8 -20.20 12.99 2.15
CA PHE A 8 -19.18 13.66 1.34
C PHE A 8 -19.71 13.89 -0.07
N THR A 9 -20.30 15.06 -0.33
CA THR A 9 -20.81 15.41 -1.67
C THR A 9 -19.78 16.28 -2.42
N PRO A 10 -19.24 15.85 -3.57
CA PRO A 10 -18.33 16.69 -4.36
C PRO A 10 -19.06 17.90 -5.00
N LYS A 11 -18.34 19.02 -5.17
CA LYS A 11 -18.87 20.31 -5.65
C LYS A 11 -19.11 20.31 -7.17
N ASN A 12 -20.30 20.75 -7.59
CA ASN A 12 -20.67 20.95 -9.00
C ASN A 12 -20.06 22.24 -9.59
N LEU A 13 -19.50 22.15 -10.81
CA LEU A 13 -19.17 23.29 -11.66
C LEU A 13 -20.33 23.53 -12.65
N THR A 14 -20.93 24.72 -12.65
CA THR A 14 -22.06 25.08 -13.52
C THR A 14 -21.56 25.69 -14.83
N LEU A 15 -21.88 25.10 -15.99
CA LEU A 15 -21.63 25.71 -17.30
C LEU A 15 -22.93 26.21 -17.94
N TRP A 16 -22.93 27.45 -18.42
CA TRP A 16 -24.07 28.11 -19.10
C TRP A 16 -24.27 27.54 -20.51
N ALA A 17 -25.52 27.27 -20.88
CA ALA A 17 -25.93 26.64 -22.13
C ALA A 17 -26.15 27.67 -23.27
N GLY A 18 -25.62 27.36 -24.47
CA GLY A 18 -25.96 28.01 -25.74
C GLY A 18 -26.23 26.96 -26.84
N LEU A 19 -27.51 26.85 -27.20
CA LEU A 19 -28.16 26.20 -28.36
C LEU A 19 -27.70 24.83 -28.92
N SER A 20 -28.57 23.85 -28.65
CA SER A 20 -29.13 22.82 -29.54
C SER A 20 -28.24 21.88 -30.35
N LEU A 21 -28.08 20.64 -29.84
CA LEU A 21 -28.47 19.41 -30.55
C LEU A 21 -28.72 18.33 -29.49
N SER A 22 -29.92 17.76 -29.48
CA SER A 22 -30.36 16.77 -28.51
C SER A 22 -29.69 15.42 -28.74
N LEU A 23 -28.56 15.20 -28.09
CA LEU A 23 -28.01 13.88 -27.79
C LEU A 23 -28.32 13.61 -26.31
N MET A 24 -29.18 12.62 -26.03
CA MET A 24 -29.39 12.14 -24.66
C MET A 24 -28.07 11.53 -24.18
N LEU A 25 -27.26 12.32 -23.48
CA LEU A 25 -26.20 11.81 -22.61
C LEU A 25 -26.87 11.01 -21.49
N PRO A 26 -26.42 9.79 -21.17
CA PRO A 26 -26.84 9.16 -19.94
C PRO A 26 -26.43 10.07 -18.78
N LEU A 27 -27.39 10.39 -17.92
CA LEU A 27 -27.17 11.05 -16.64
C LEU A 27 -26.07 10.27 -15.92
N THR A 28 -24.90 10.87 -15.72
CA THR A 28 -23.90 10.35 -14.80
C THR A 28 -24.51 10.40 -13.41
N VAL A 29 -25.01 9.26 -12.94
CA VAL A 29 -25.27 9.07 -11.52
C VAL A 29 -23.91 9.21 -10.84
N LEU A 30 -23.71 10.30 -10.11
CA LEU A 30 -22.60 10.42 -9.18
C LEU A 30 -22.69 9.21 -8.25
N ALA A 31 -21.74 8.28 -8.36
CA ALA A 31 -21.58 7.23 -7.37
C ALA A 31 -21.14 7.91 -6.06
N ASP A 32 -22.07 8.11 -5.14
CA ASP A 32 -21.79 8.66 -3.82
C ASP A 32 -21.39 7.50 -2.91
N ARG A 33 -20.16 7.52 -2.38
CA ARG A 33 -19.67 6.52 -1.44
C ARG A 33 -20.02 6.97 -0.04
N THR A 34 -21.02 6.35 0.56
CA THR A 34 -21.46 6.69 1.93
C THR A 34 -20.80 5.76 2.95
N VAL A 35 -20.24 6.31 4.02
CA VAL A 35 -19.77 5.53 5.18
C VAL A 35 -20.42 6.12 6.43
N SER A 36 -21.08 5.28 7.21
CA SER A 36 -21.78 5.73 8.43
C SER A 36 -21.06 5.30 9.69
N TYR A 37 -21.04 6.19 10.67
CA TYR A 37 -20.40 5.97 11.97
C TYR A 37 -21.43 6.09 13.09
N THR A 38 -21.39 5.17 14.04
CA THR A 38 -22.05 5.35 15.33
C THR A 38 -21.01 5.53 16.43
N TYR A 39 -21.41 6.14 17.54
CA TYR A 39 -20.51 6.48 18.62
C TYR A 39 -21.11 6.12 19.98
N THR A 40 -20.25 5.67 20.88
CA THR A 40 -20.59 5.49 22.30
C THR A 40 -20.95 6.84 22.93
N VAL A 41 -21.54 6.80 24.14
CA VAL A 41 -21.82 8.01 24.93
C VAL A 41 -20.55 8.83 25.25
N HIS A 42 -19.37 8.20 25.19
CA HIS A 42 -18.06 8.83 25.39
C HIS A 42 -17.43 9.34 24.08
N GLY A 43 -18.13 9.26 22.96
CA GLY A 43 -17.67 9.74 21.64
C GLY A 43 -16.69 8.81 20.94
N GLN A 44 -16.56 7.56 21.38
CA GLN A 44 -15.71 6.56 20.75
C GLN A 44 -16.49 5.87 19.62
N VAL A 45 -15.84 5.53 18.51
CA VAL A 45 -16.51 4.86 17.38
C VAL A 45 -17.02 3.49 17.84
N GLU A 46 -18.33 3.27 17.71
CA GLU A 46 -19.02 2.02 18.09
C GLU A 46 -19.23 1.12 16.87
N THR A 47 -19.67 1.69 15.74
CA THR A 47 -19.75 0.98 14.46
C THR A 47 -19.23 1.82 13.31
N ILE A 48 -18.71 1.13 12.29
CA ILE A 48 -18.45 1.66 10.95
C ILE A 48 -19.26 0.81 9.99
N ASP A 49 -20.18 1.42 9.27
CA ASP A 49 -20.99 0.82 8.22
C ASP A 49 -20.45 1.31 6.87
N GLY A 50 -20.01 0.37 6.03
CA GLY A 50 -19.35 0.69 4.78
C GLY A 50 -20.36 1.08 3.70
N PRO A 51 -19.87 1.28 2.47
CA PRO A 51 -20.69 1.84 1.39
C PRO A 51 -21.56 0.83 0.66
N ARG A 52 -21.34 -0.48 0.87
CA ARG A 52 -22.06 -1.50 0.11
C ARG A 52 -23.51 -1.61 0.56
N VAL A 53 -24.39 -1.72 -0.42
CA VAL A 53 -25.84 -1.87 -0.19
C VAL A 53 -26.34 -3.29 -0.44
N ASP A 54 -25.52 -4.11 -1.09
CA ASP A 54 -25.83 -5.51 -1.43
C ASP A 54 -25.54 -6.48 -0.27
N VAL A 55 -24.69 -6.08 0.68
CA VAL A 55 -24.31 -6.87 1.85
C VAL A 55 -24.12 -5.96 3.07
N THR A 56 -24.37 -6.47 4.27
CA THR A 56 -23.98 -5.79 5.50
C THR A 56 -22.46 -5.84 5.64
N ASP A 57 -21.78 -4.70 5.58
CA ASP A 57 -20.32 -4.54 5.72
C ASP A 57 -19.92 -3.79 7.01
N VAL A 58 -20.73 -3.98 8.07
CA VAL A 58 -20.55 -3.30 9.38
C VAL A 58 -19.42 -3.91 10.19
N THR A 59 -18.52 -3.06 10.69
CA THR A 59 -17.55 -3.39 11.76
C THR A 59 -17.98 -2.76 13.08
N THR A 60 -17.98 -3.55 14.16
CA THR A 60 -18.36 -3.12 15.52
C THR A 60 -17.17 -3.13 16.46
N TYR A 61 -17.12 -2.17 17.37
CA TYR A 61 -16.05 -2.00 18.37
C TYR A 61 -16.61 -2.01 19.79
N GLY A 62 -15.98 -2.79 20.67
CA GLY A 62 -16.26 -2.78 22.10
C GLY A 62 -15.17 -2.03 22.88
N TYR A 63 -15.55 -1.49 24.03
CA TYR A 63 -14.66 -0.81 24.97
C TYR A 63 -14.87 -1.35 26.39
N ASP A 64 -13.79 -1.40 27.18
CA ASP A 64 -13.84 -1.71 28.60
C ASP A 64 -14.28 -0.49 29.45
N GLU A 65 -14.41 -0.69 30.77
CA GLU A 65 -14.82 0.37 31.71
C GLU A 65 -13.84 1.55 31.77
N ASN A 66 -12.58 1.34 31.39
CA ASN A 66 -11.55 2.38 31.31
C ASN A 66 -11.55 3.09 29.95
N GLY A 67 -12.43 2.68 29.02
CA GLY A 67 -12.52 3.21 27.67
C GLY A 67 -11.47 2.63 26.72
N ASN A 68 -10.72 1.59 27.09
CA ASN A 68 -9.81 0.92 26.16
C ASN A 68 -10.60 -0.03 25.26
N ARG A 69 -10.18 -0.16 24.00
CA ARG A 69 -10.83 -1.07 23.05
C ARG A 69 -10.65 -2.51 23.50
N ASN A 70 -11.73 -3.25 23.71
CA ASN A 70 -11.68 -4.65 24.14
C ASN A 70 -12.18 -5.65 23.08
N SER A 71 -12.87 -5.20 22.03
CA SER A 71 -13.28 -6.09 20.94
C SER A 71 -13.38 -5.38 19.59
N ILE A 72 -13.17 -6.14 18.53
CA ILE A 72 -13.37 -5.74 17.13
C ILE A 72 -14.09 -6.89 16.43
N THR A 73 -15.31 -6.67 15.97
CA THR A 73 -16.11 -7.64 15.23
C THR A 73 -16.30 -7.15 13.80
N ASN A 74 -15.80 -7.89 12.82
CA ASN A 74 -15.98 -7.54 11.41
C ASN A 74 -17.35 -7.96 10.87
N ALA A 75 -17.63 -7.62 9.60
CA ALA A 75 -18.90 -7.90 8.95
C ALA A 75 -19.24 -9.39 8.77
N LEU A 76 -18.24 -10.29 8.91
CA LEU A 76 -18.45 -11.74 8.93
C LEU A 76 -18.63 -12.29 10.35
N ASN A 77 -18.84 -11.41 11.34
CA ASN A 77 -18.95 -11.73 12.77
C ASN A 77 -17.68 -12.35 13.38
N GLN A 78 -16.53 -12.21 12.72
CA GLN A 78 -15.25 -12.68 13.26
C GLN A 78 -14.76 -11.64 14.26
N THR A 79 -14.50 -12.08 15.50
CA THR A 79 -14.22 -11.17 16.61
C THR A 79 -12.81 -11.32 17.14
N THR A 80 -12.04 -10.23 17.11
CA THR A 80 -10.78 -10.10 17.85
C THR A 80 -11.07 -9.53 19.22
N GLN A 81 -10.58 -10.17 20.28
CA GLN A 81 -10.71 -9.72 21.66
C GLN A 81 -9.38 -9.17 22.16
N ILE A 82 -9.41 -8.08 22.92
CA ILE A 82 -8.27 -7.56 23.66
C ILE A 82 -8.61 -7.72 25.13
N THR A 83 -8.04 -8.76 25.75
CA THR A 83 -8.45 -9.23 27.08
C THR A 83 -7.63 -8.63 28.21
N ALA A 84 -6.52 -7.97 27.89
CA ALA A 84 -5.69 -7.27 28.87
C ALA A 84 -5.06 -6.01 28.25
N HIS A 85 -4.97 -4.96 29.05
CA HIS A 85 -4.26 -3.72 28.75
C HIS A 85 -3.29 -3.40 29.88
N ASP A 86 -2.25 -2.64 29.58
CA ASP A 86 -1.43 -2.03 30.62
C ASP A 86 -2.07 -0.75 31.18
N ALA A 87 -1.41 -0.12 32.16
CA ALA A 87 -1.90 1.10 32.81
C ALA A 87 -2.02 2.30 31.85
N SER A 88 -1.40 2.25 30.66
CA SER A 88 -1.51 3.27 29.62
C SER A 88 -2.54 2.91 28.55
N GLY A 89 -3.31 1.82 28.73
CA GLY A 89 -4.32 1.38 27.78
C GLY A 89 -3.76 0.63 26.56
N ARG A 90 -2.48 0.22 26.58
CA ARG A 90 -1.88 -0.53 25.47
C ARG A 90 -2.24 -2.02 25.56
N PRO A 91 -2.58 -2.69 24.46
CA PRO A 91 -2.94 -4.12 24.47
C PRO A 91 -1.80 -5.02 24.95
N LEU A 92 -2.06 -5.81 25.98
CA LEU A 92 -1.17 -6.85 26.49
C LEU A 92 -1.52 -8.24 25.96
N THR A 93 -2.81 -8.55 25.83
CA THR A 93 -3.27 -9.86 25.36
C THR A 93 -4.35 -9.67 24.31
N ILE A 94 -4.12 -10.22 23.11
CA ILE A 94 -5.03 -10.17 21.98
C ILE A 94 -5.38 -11.60 21.59
N VAL A 95 -6.66 -11.91 21.49
CA VAL A 95 -7.16 -13.20 21.01
C VAL A 95 -7.80 -12.97 19.64
N SER A 96 -7.17 -13.51 18.60
CA SER A 96 -7.67 -13.47 17.24
C SER A 96 -8.95 -14.31 17.10
N PRO A 97 -9.77 -14.09 16.05
CA PRO A 97 -11.00 -14.87 15.84
C PRO A 97 -10.78 -16.38 15.74
N ASN A 98 -9.58 -16.80 15.31
CA ASN A 98 -9.20 -18.20 15.18
C ASN A 98 -8.65 -18.82 16.49
N GLY A 99 -8.70 -18.08 17.61
CA GLY A 99 -8.24 -18.52 18.92
C GLY A 99 -6.75 -18.32 19.20
N LEU A 100 -5.96 -17.84 18.22
CA LEU A 100 -4.55 -17.51 18.45
C LEU A 100 -4.44 -16.37 19.45
N THR A 101 -3.62 -16.58 20.47
CA THR A 101 -3.35 -15.58 21.51
C THR A 101 -2.01 -14.92 21.25
N THR A 102 -2.01 -13.60 21.09
CA THR A 102 -0.81 -12.77 21.05
C THR A 102 -0.65 -12.05 22.39
N THR A 103 0.42 -12.32 23.10
CA THR A 103 0.82 -11.56 24.29
C THR A 103 1.96 -10.61 23.98
N ARG A 104 1.96 -9.44 24.62
CA ARG A 104 2.95 -8.38 24.42
C ARG A 104 3.43 -7.86 25.76
N SER A 105 4.72 -7.50 25.81
CA SER A 105 5.33 -6.82 26.94
C SER A 105 5.96 -5.53 26.47
N TYR A 106 5.89 -4.50 27.31
CA TYR A 106 6.43 -3.18 27.04
C TYR A 106 7.38 -2.75 28.15
N ASP A 107 8.39 -1.97 27.80
CA ASP A 107 9.22 -1.29 28.78
C ASP A 107 8.51 -0.07 29.41
N LEU A 108 9.16 0.59 30.37
CA LEU A 108 8.63 1.77 31.05
C LEU A 108 8.39 2.97 30.12
N ARG A 109 9.01 2.99 28.93
CA ARG A 109 8.81 4.03 27.91
C ARG A 109 7.75 3.64 26.88
N GLY A 110 7.18 2.45 26.99
CA GLY A 110 6.16 1.95 26.08
C GLY A 110 6.66 1.28 24.81
N ARG A 111 7.95 0.96 24.73
CA ARG A 111 8.52 0.21 23.61
C ARG A 111 8.27 -1.27 23.84
N MET A 112 7.87 -1.99 22.78
CA MET A 112 7.57 -3.41 22.88
C MET A 112 8.86 -4.20 23.02
N ILE A 113 9.02 -4.95 24.11
CA ILE A 113 10.23 -5.75 24.36
C ILE A 113 10.05 -7.23 24.04
N GLN A 114 8.81 -7.69 23.95
CA GLN A 114 8.50 -9.08 23.63
C GLN A 114 7.11 -9.19 23.01
N GLN A 115 6.97 -10.08 22.03
CA GLN A 115 5.69 -10.53 21.50
C GLN A 115 5.69 -12.06 21.39
N THR A 116 4.67 -12.71 21.94
CA THR A 116 4.49 -14.16 21.85
C THR A 116 3.16 -14.47 21.19
N VAL A 117 3.18 -15.27 20.13
CA VAL A 117 1.98 -15.81 19.49
C VAL A 117 1.84 -17.29 19.84
N SER A 118 0.68 -17.70 20.33
CA SER A 118 0.40 -19.08 20.73
C SER A 118 -0.95 -19.59 20.22
N ASP A 119 -0.99 -20.86 19.83
CA ASP A 119 -2.21 -21.62 19.53
C ASP A 119 -2.70 -22.45 20.74
N GLY A 120 -2.12 -22.23 21.93
CA GLY A 120 -2.37 -22.99 23.14
C GLY A 120 -1.54 -24.28 23.27
N THR A 121 -0.84 -24.72 22.22
CA THR A 121 0.04 -25.89 22.20
C THR A 121 1.48 -25.50 21.95
N THR A 122 1.71 -24.66 20.95
CA THR A 122 2.99 -24.09 20.56
C THR A 122 2.99 -22.58 20.82
N SER A 123 4.19 -22.03 21.05
CA SER A 123 4.39 -20.60 21.25
C SER A 123 5.59 -20.14 20.43
N ARG A 124 5.46 -18.98 19.81
CA ARG A 124 6.49 -18.34 18.99
C ARG A 124 6.76 -16.96 19.56
N THR A 125 7.95 -16.77 20.12
CA THR A 125 8.33 -15.52 20.80
C THR A 125 9.30 -14.72 19.94
N THR A 126 9.09 -13.42 19.86
CA THR A 126 10.03 -12.46 19.29
C THR A 126 10.39 -11.46 20.35
N ASP A 127 11.69 -11.29 20.61
CA ASP A 127 12.24 -10.37 21.59
C ASP A 127 12.87 -9.16 20.90
N TYR A 128 12.76 -8.00 21.53
CA TYR A 128 13.24 -6.72 21.04
C TYR A 128 14.09 -6.04 22.10
N ASP A 129 15.37 -5.86 21.82
CA ASP A 129 16.29 -5.19 22.71
C ASP A 129 16.54 -3.76 22.24
N TYR A 130 16.58 -2.84 23.20
CA TYR A 130 16.82 -1.43 22.92
C TYR A 130 18.00 -0.90 23.73
N ASP A 131 18.70 0.06 23.16
CA ASP A 131 19.66 0.86 23.90
C ASP A 131 18.98 1.82 24.91
N ALA A 132 19.83 2.55 25.65
CA ALA A 132 19.39 3.46 26.70
C ALA A 132 18.59 4.68 26.17
N VAL A 133 18.82 5.07 24.91
CA VAL A 133 18.27 6.29 24.30
C VAL A 133 17.00 6.04 23.50
N GLY A 134 16.77 4.81 23.00
CA GLY A 134 15.61 4.57 22.17
C GLY A 134 15.74 3.47 21.14
N ASN A 135 16.95 3.22 20.63
CA ASN A 135 17.14 2.52 19.37
C ASN A 135 17.04 1.01 19.54
N LEU A 136 16.41 0.34 18.58
CA LEU A 136 16.27 -1.11 18.54
C LEU A 136 17.61 -1.72 18.14
N ILE A 137 18.30 -2.37 19.05
CA ILE A 137 19.65 -2.90 18.81
C ILE A 137 19.67 -4.39 18.48
N GLN A 138 18.60 -5.13 18.77
CA GLN A 138 18.48 -6.53 18.40
C GLN A 138 17.02 -6.97 18.28
N VAL A 139 16.74 -7.81 17.28
CA VAL A 139 15.51 -8.60 17.18
C VAL A 139 15.89 -10.06 17.21
N THR A 140 15.30 -10.83 18.12
CA THR A 140 15.47 -12.28 18.20
C THR A 140 14.17 -12.97 17.78
N LEU A 141 14.23 -13.81 16.76
CA LEU A 141 13.09 -14.52 16.18
C LEU A 141 12.77 -15.81 16.97
N PRO A 142 11.58 -16.42 16.75
CA PRO A 142 11.17 -17.63 17.49
C PRO A 142 12.06 -18.86 17.30
N ASP A 143 12.82 -18.91 16.20
CA ASP A 143 13.78 -19.97 15.92
C ASP A 143 15.16 -19.71 16.57
N GLY A 144 15.29 -18.60 17.30
CA GLY A 144 16.51 -18.16 17.95
C GLY A 144 17.43 -17.34 17.05
N ASN A 145 17.14 -17.23 15.75
CA ASN A 145 17.92 -16.37 14.85
C ASN A 145 17.76 -14.90 15.26
N SER A 146 18.83 -14.12 15.15
CA SER A 146 18.78 -12.69 15.48
C SER A 146 19.40 -11.81 14.41
N ILE A 147 18.95 -10.56 14.42
CA ILE A 147 19.52 -9.45 13.64
C ILE A 147 19.85 -8.35 14.64
N SER A 148 21.09 -7.89 14.67
CA SER A 148 21.53 -6.72 15.43
C SER A 148 21.59 -5.48 14.54
N TYR A 149 21.53 -4.30 15.18
CA TYR A 149 21.50 -3.00 14.51
C TYR A 149 22.50 -2.04 15.17
N ASP A 150 23.31 -1.40 14.35
CA ASP A 150 24.24 -0.36 14.77
C ASP A 150 23.72 1.02 14.41
N TYR A 151 23.96 2.00 15.28
CA TYR A 151 23.56 3.39 15.07
C TYR A 151 24.72 4.34 15.31
N ASP A 152 24.74 5.45 14.58
CA ASP A 152 25.62 6.56 14.90
C ASP A 152 25.09 7.40 16.08
N ALA A 153 25.86 8.43 16.47
CA ALA A 153 25.50 9.33 17.56
C ALA A 153 24.24 10.17 17.29
N ALA A 154 23.81 10.27 16.02
CA ALA A 154 22.57 10.93 15.62
C ALA A 154 21.37 9.95 15.54
N HIS A 155 21.54 8.72 16.03
CA HIS A 155 20.54 7.65 16.02
C HIS A 155 20.12 7.21 14.61
N ARG A 156 21.03 7.31 13.64
CA ARG A 156 20.83 6.84 12.27
C ARG A 156 21.45 5.46 12.12
N LEU A 157 20.75 4.55 11.44
CA LEU A 157 21.18 3.17 11.24
C LEU A 157 22.45 3.15 10.38
N THR A 158 23.54 2.59 10.92
CA THR A 158 24.84 2.47 10.26
C THR A 158 25.27 1.04 10.00
N GLY A 159 24.58 0.05 10.56
CA GLY A 159 24.93 -1.35 10.31
C GLY A 159 23.87 -2.34 10.73
N LEU A 160 23.90 -3.52 10.13
CA LEU A 160 23.09 -4.67 10.49
C LEU A 160 23.95 -5.93 10.41
N GLU A 161 23.76 -6.85 11.34
CA GLU A 161 24.46 -8.13 11.35
C GLU A 161 23.47 -9.23 11.68
N ASP A 162 23.47 -10.31 10.89
CA ASP A 162 22.72 -11.51 11.25
C ASP A 162 23.51 -12.39 12.22
N GLN A 163 22.84 -13.37 12.82
CA GLN A 163 23.49 -14.29 13.77
C GLN A 163 24.64 -15.12 13.18
N LEU A 164 24.70 -15.25 11.85
CA LEU A 164 25.80 -15.96 11.19
C LEU A 164 27.02 -15.07 11.00
N GLY A 165 26.90 -13.76 11.22
CA GLY A 165 27.96 -12.76 11.02
C GLY A 165 27.94 -12.12 9.63
N ASN A 166 26.92 -12.37 8.80
CA ASN A 166 26.76 -11.61 7.57
C ASN A 166 26.38 -10.18 7.95
N ARG A 167 27.11 -9.21 7.41
CA ARG A 167 27.02 -7.81 7.85
C ARG A 167 26.78 -6.87 6.68
N ILE A 168 26.00 -5.83 6.95
CA ILE A 168 25.83 -4.68 6.07
C ILE A 168 26.28 -3.45 6.84
N ASP A 169 27.24 -2.71 6.31
CA ASP A 169 27.70 -1.43 6.85
C ASP A 169 27.28 -0.27 5.95
N TYR A 170 26.83 0.82 6.57
CA TYR A 170 26.48 2.07 5.92
C TYR A 170 27.41 3.18 6.33
N THR A 171 27.91 3.91 5.34
CA THR A 171 28.53 5.22 5.57
C THR A 171 27.51 6.30 5.23
N LEU A 172 27.24 7.19 6.19
CA LEU A 172 26.30 8.29 6.02
C LEU A 172 27.06 9.63 6.00
N ASP A 173 26.54 10.61 5.25
CA ASP A 173 26.97 12.00 5.39
C ASP A 173 26.30 12.68 6.62
N ASP A 174 26.57 13.96 6.84
CA ASP A 174 25.98 14.72 7.95
C ASP A 174 24.46 14.93 7.80
N MET A 175 23.93 14.89 6.58
CA MET A 175 22.49 15.01 6.32
C MET A 175 21.76 13.66 6.44
N GLY A 176 22.50 12.55 6.53
CA GLY A 176 21.98 11.19 6.67
C GLY A 176 21.88 10.44 5.34
N ASN A 177 22.38 11.01 4.25
CA ASN A 177 22.41 10.34 2.97
C ASN A 177 23.44 9.20 3.00
N ARG A 178 23.08 8.06 2.40
CA ARG A 178 23.92 6.86 2.41
C ARG A 178 24.98 6.93 1.32
N LEU A 179 26.19 7.34 1.67
CA LEU A 179 27.33 7.41 0.75
C LEU A 179 27.83 6.03 0.30
N SER A 180 27.71 5.01 1.17
CA SER A 180 28.11 3.65 0.83
C SER A 180 27.30 2.60 1.57
N GLU A 181 27.10 1.47 0.90
CA GLU A 181 26.65 0.20 1.46
C GLU A 181 27.71 -0.87 1.17
N GLN A 182 28.19 -1.54 2.22
CA GLN A 182 29.14 -2.63 2.12
C GLN A 182 28.53 -3.89 2.73
N VAL A 183 28.52 -4.98 1.97
CA VAL A 183 28.04 -6.28 2.44
C VAL A 183 29.23 -7.20 2.61
N SER A 184 29.42 -7.76 3.81
CA SER A 184 30.46 -8.73 4.11
C SER A 184 29.88 -10.06 4.57
N ASP A 185 30.59 -11.13 4.21
CA ASP A 185 30.33 -12.46 4.78
C ASP A 185 30.85 -12.56 6.23
N PRO A 186 30.63 -13.68 6.94
CA PRO A 186 31.09 -13.86 8.32
C PRO A 186 32.60 -13.84 8.52
N THR A 187 33.38 -13.94 7.43
CA THR A 187 34.85 -13.83 7.49
C THR A 187 35.32 -12.38 7.38
N GLY A 188 34.41 -11.43 7.17
CA GLY A 188 34.70 -10.03 6.89
C GLY A 188 35.04 -9.76 5.42
N THR A 189 34.87 -10.74 4.53
CA THR A 189 35.14 -10.55 3.11
C THR A 189 33.99 -9.80 2.47
N LEU A 190 34.28 -8.67 1.81
CA LEU A 190 33.28 -7.91 1.07
C LEU A 190 32.76 -8.74 -0.12
N THR A 191 31.45 -8.95 -0.17
CA THR A 191 30.75 -9.67 -1.23
C THR A 191 30.02 -8.72 -2.18
N ARG A 192 29.65 -7.52 -1.69
CA ARG A 192 29.02 -6.46 -2.49
C ARG A 192 29.38 -5.10 -1.93
N THR A 193 29.57 -4.13 -2.82
CA THR A 193 29.68 -2.71 -2.45
C THR A 193 28.80 -1.89 -3.38
N LYS A 194 28.18 -0.85 -2.83
CA LYS A 194 27.52 0.21 -3.58
C LYS A 194 27.98 1.55 -3.03
N GLN A 195 28.22 2.51 -3.90
CA GLN A 195 28.52 3.89 -3.53
C GLN A 195 27.51 4.83 -4.15
N GLN A 196 27.26 5.94 -3.47
CA GLN A 196 26.33 6.97 -3.91
C GLN A 196 26.93 8.34 -3.65
N VAL A 197 26.75 9.23 -4.61
CA VAL A 197 27.11 10.64 -4.50
C VAL A 197 25.83 11.43 -4.50
N TYR A 198 25.76 12.46 -3.65
CA TYR A 198 24.60 13.33 -3.52
C TYR A 198 25.00 14.77 -3.81
N ASP A 199 24.06 15.52 -4.36
CA ASP A 199 24.19 16.96 -4.56
C ASP A 199 23.98 17.75 -3.25
N GLN A 200 23.99 19.08 -3.34
CA GLN A 200 23.80 19.98 -2.18
C GLN A 200 22.37 19.96 -1.62
N LEU A 201 21.40 19.42 -2.36
CA LEU A 201 20.01 19.28 -1.95
C LEU A 201 19.70 17.86 -1.47
N SER A 202 20.73 17.03 -1.25
CA SER A 202 20.60 15.61 -0.87
C SER A 202 19.89 14.75 -1.92
N GLN A 203 19.98 15.12 -3.20
CA GLN A 203 19.46 14.34 -4.33
C GLN A 203 20.59 13.45 -4.87
N LEU A 204 20.27 12.24 -5.32
CA LEU A 204 21.25 11.25 -5.77
C LEU A 204 21.87 11.70 -7.09
N ASP A 205 23.13 12.14 -7.10
CA ASP A 205 23.84 12.57 -8.30
C ASP A 205 24.44 11.38 -9.07
N GLN A 206 25.03 10.42 -8.34
CA GLN A 206 25.63 9.22 -8.94
C GLN A 206 25.37 7.98 -8.11
N SER A 207 25.19 6.83 -8.76
CA SER A 207 25.23 5.51 -8.15
C SER A 207 26.29 4.66 -8.81
N ILE A 208 27.15 4.03 -8.01
CA ILE A 208 28.26 3.20 -8.46
C ILE A 208 28.07 1.80 -7.86
N ASP A 209 28.00 0.78 -8.72
CA ASP A 209 27.85 -0.61 -8.30
C ASP A 209 29.18 -1.28 -7.93
N SER A 210 29.15 -2.57 -7.60
CA SER A 210 30.33 -3.34 -7.22
C SER A 210 31.34 -3.53 -8.35
N GLU A 211 30.93 -3.33 -9.61
CA GLU A 211 31.75 -3.45 -10.81
C GLU A 211 32.29 -2.08 -11.26
N ASN A 212 32.02 -1.02 -10.49
CA ASN A 212 32.29 0.38 -10.79
C ASN A 212 31.51 0.93 -12.01
N HIS A 213 30.40 0.30 -12.38
CA HIS A 213 29.48 0.89 -13.33
C HIS A 213 28.77 2.06 -12.67
N THR A 214 28.88 3.24 -13.29
CA THR A 214 28.32 4.49 -12.77
C THR A 214 27.03 4.82 -13.51
N THR A 215 25.99 5.19 -12.77
CA THR A 215 24.76 5.78 -13.31
C THR A 215 24.62 7.19 -12.76
N ASP A 216 24.51 8.17 -13.65
CA ASP A 216 24.35 9.59 -13.29
C ASP A 216 22.87 10.01 -13.35
N PHE A 217 22.49 10.98 -12.52
CA PHE A 217 21.13 11.50 -12.44
C PHE A 217 21.14 13.03 -12.42
N ASP A 218 20.28 13.66 -13.23
CA ASP A 218 20.09 15.11 -13.23
C ASP A 218 18.66 15.45 -12.79
N TYR A 219 18.49 16.56 -12.08
CA TYR A 219 17.18 17.01 -11.58
C TYR A 219 16.86 18.44 -12.01
N ASP A 220 15.57 18.77 -12.08
CA ASP A 220 15.10 20.14 -12.19
C ASP A 220 15.07 20.86 -10.82
N PRO A 221 14.83 22.18 -10.77
CA PRO A 221 14.75 22.93 -9.50
C PRO A 221 13.62 22.50 -8.55
N ASN A 222 12.62 21.75 -9.03
CA ASN A 222 11.55 21.19 -8.20
C ASN A 222 11.92 19.80 -7.65
N GLY A 223 13.10 19.27 -8.00
CA GLY A 223 13.59 17.96 -7.58
C GLY A 223 13.08 16.80 -8.44
N ASN A 224 12.52 17.09 -9.62
CA ASN A 224 12.08 16.04 -10.53
C ASN A 224 13.27 15.50 -11.35
N LEU A 225 13.36 14.17 -11.50
CA LEU A 225 14.42 13.52 -12.26
C LEU A 225 14.28 13.83 -13.76
N THR A 226 15.22 14.57 -14.34
CA THR A 226 15.20 14.98 -15.75
C THR A 226 16.06 14.12 -16.66
N ARG A 227 17.11 13.50 -16.13
CA ARG A 227 17.97 12.59 -16.90
C ARG A 227 18.49 11.47 -16.01
N THR A 228 18.51 10.26 -16.56
CA THR A 228 19.35 9.16 -16.10
C THR A 228 20.33 8.81 -17.21
N LEU A 229 21.61 8.66 -16.89
CA LEU A 229 22.62 8.18 -17.82
C LEU A 229 23.18 6.86 -17.28
N ASP A 230 22.89 5.76 -17.96
CA ASP A 230 23.41 4.45 -17.53
C ASP A 230 24.93 4.34 -17.76
N ALA A 231 25.53 3.27 -17.24
CA ALA A 231 26.97 3.04 -17.37
C ALA A 231 27.47 2.80 -18.81
N ASN A 232 26.54 2.53 -19.74
CA ASN A 232 26.83 2.42 -21.17
C ASN A 232 26.62 3.74 -21.92
N LEU A 233 26.41 4.84 -21.18
CA LEU A 233 26.13 6.18 -21.70
C LEU A 233 24.83 6.26 -22.51
N ASN A 234 23.84 5.43 -22.18
CA ASN A 234 22.50 5.51 -22.74
C ASN A 234 21.64 6.45 -21.89
N PRO A 235 21.24 7.63 -22.43
CA PRO A 235 20.43 8.57 -21.67
C PRO A 235 18.96 8.17 -21.69
N THR A 236 18.26 8.39 -20.58
CA THR A 236 16.80 8.50 -20.54
C THR A 236 16.47 9.89 -20.04
N ALA A 237 15.74 10.67 -20.83
CA ALA A 237 15.32 12.01 -20.47
C ALA A 237 13.84 12.04 -20.08
N GLN A 238 13.50 12.89 -19.13
CA GLN A 238 12.14 13.05 -18.61
C GLN A 238 11.78 14.53 -18.53
N THR A 239 10.52 14.85 -18.78
CA THR A 239 9.98 16.21 -18.60
C THR A 239 8.67 16.14 -17.84
N TYR A 240 8.31 17.25 -17.20
CA TYR A 240 7.18 17.34 -16.29
C TYR A 240 6.27 18.49 -16.68
N ASP A 241 4.98 18.32 -16.43
CA ASP A 241 3.98 19.37 -16.57
C ASP A 241 4.07 20.40 -15.40
N PRO A 242 3.32 21.51 -15.45
CA PRO A 242 3.34 22.52 -14.38
C PRO A 242 2.87 22.04 -13.00
N LEU A 243 2.27 20.86 -12.91
CA LEU A 243 1.87 20.20 -11.66
C LEU A 243 2.93 19.19 -11.18
N ASN A 244 4.11 19.15 -11.79
CA ASN A 244 5.22 18.22 -11.54
C ASN A 244 4.87 16.75 -11.83
N ARG A 245 3.96 16.49 -12.79
CA ARG A 245 3.64 15.13 -13.24
C ARG A 245 4.44 14.81 -14.50
N LEU A 246 4.93 13.58 -14.61
CA LEU A 246 5.74 13.13 -15.75
C LEU A 246 4.94 13.27 -17.05
N SER A 247 5.29 14.22 -17.92
CA SER A 247 4.58 14.47 -19.17
C SER A 247 5.21 13.74 -20.36
N GLN A 248 6.50 13.43 -20.28
CA GLN A 248 7.25 12.81 -21.38
C GLN A 248 8.45 12.03 -20.88
N THR A 249 8.71 10.89 -21.51
CA THR A 249 9.98 10.16 -21.42
C THR A 249 10.59 10.02 -22.81
N THR A 250 11.90 10.16 -22.93
CA THR A 250 12.65 9.91 -24.16
C THR A 250 13.75 8.91 -23.85
N ASP A 251 13.67 7.72 -24.45
CA ASP A 251 14.66 6.67 -24.26
C ASP A 251 15.97 6.94 -25.03
N ALA A 252 16.98 6.11 -24.80
CA ALA A 252 18.29 6.25 -25.42
C ALA A 252 18.29 6.05 -26.95
N LYS A 253 17.23 5.46 -27.51
CA LYS A 253 17.01 5.30 -28.95
C LYS A 253 16.19 6.45 -29.53
N ASN A 254 15.94 7.51 -28.75
CA ASN A 254 15.05 8.63 -29.06
C ASN A 254 13.57 8.22 -29.21
N GLY A 255 13.18 7.09 -28.63
CA GLY A 255 11.78 6.69 -28.51
C GLY A 255 11.06 7.63 -27.55
N LEU A 256 10.01 8.26 -28.04
CA LEU A 256 9.26 9.29 -27.32
C LEU A 256 7.96 8.71 -26.75
N THR A 257 7.80 8.73 -25.43
CA THR A 257 6.52 8.40 -24.77
C THR A 257 5.95 9.63 -24.12
N GLN A 258 4.66 9.91 -24.34
CA GLN A 258 3.96 11.06 -23.77
C GLN A 258 2.83 10.62 -22.87
N TYR A 259 2.57 11.38 -21.82
CA TYR A 259 1.57 11.10 -20.80
C TYR A 259 0.64 12.32 -20.63
N SER A 260 -0.66 12.09 -20.55
CA SER A 260 -1.66 13.13 -20.24
C SER A 260 -2.47 12.72 -19.02
N TYR A 261 -2.95 13.72 -18.28
CA TYR A 261 -3.67 13.53 -17.03
C TYR A 261 -4.92 14.40 -16.96
N ASP A 262 -5.90 13.99 -16.16
CA ASP A 262 -7.04 14.83 -15.79
C ASP A 262 -6.72 15.76 -14.61
N ASP A 263 -7.74 16.48 -14.12
CA ASP A 263 -7.65 17.42 -12.99
C ASP A 263 -7.58 16.71 -11.62
N GLN A 264 -7.81 15.39 -11.57
CA GLN A 264 -7.68 14.54 -10.39
C GLN A 264 -6.36 13.76 -10.37
N ASP A 265 -5.41 14.11 -11.25
CA ASP A 265 -4.11 13.45 -11.42
C ASP A 265 -4.18 12.00 -11.96
N ASN A 266 -5.32 11.58 -12.53
CA ASN A 266 -5.41 10.29 -13.20
C ASN A 266 -4.78 10.35 -14.60
N LEU A 267 -4.00 9.33 -14.96
CA LEU A 267 -3.41 9.18 -16.30
C LEU A 267 -4.49 8.88 -17.33
N THR A 268 -4.80 9.81 -18.22
CA THR A 268 -5.86 9.66 -19.23
C THR A 268 -5.36 9.16 -20.58
N GLN A 269 -4.07 9.35 -20.88
CA GLN A 269 -3.51 8.97 -22.16
C GLN A 269 -2.02 8.63 -22.09
N VAL A 270 -1.61 7.60 -22.83
CA VAL A 270 -0.22 7.30 -23.14
C VAL A 270 -0.07 7.22 -24.66
N THR A 271 0.85 8.01 -25.21
CA THR A 271 1.26 7.91 -26.62
C THR A 271 2.63 7.28 -26.68
N ASP A 272 2.75 6.15 -27.37
CA ASP A 272 3.99 5.41 -27.51
C ASP A 272 4.94 6.04 -28.57
N PRO A 273 6.20 5.56 -28.68
CA PRO A 273 7.15 6.07 -29.68
C PRO A 273 6.73 5.90 -31.14
N THR A 274 5.75 5.05 -31.44
CA THR A 274 5.19 4.84 -32.78
C THR A 274 3.98 5.73 -33.08
N GLY A 275 3.53 6.51 -32.08
CA GLY A 275 2.35 7.37 -32.17
C GLY A 275 1.04 6.64 -31.88
N LEU A 276 1.07 5.39 -31.40
CA LEU A 276 -0.11 4.66 -30.97
C LEU A 276 -0.54 5.17 -29.59
N VAL A 277 -1.85 5.41 -29.46
CA VAL A 277 -2.43 6.05 -28.29
C VAL A 277 -3.26 5.05 -27.51
N THR A 278 -2.91 4.86 -26.24
CA THR A 278 -3.76 4.16 -25.26
C THR A 278 -4.44 5.18 -24.37
N SER A 279 -5.77 5.09 -24.21
CA SER A 279 -6.58 6.04 -23.42
C SER A 279 -7.28 5.35 -22.25
N TYR A 280 -7.49 6.10 -21.18
CA TYR A 280 -8.06 5.64 -19.91
C TYR A 280 -9.16 6.60 -19.47
N ASP A 281 -10.35 6.07 -19.23
CA ASP A 281 -11.49 6.83 -18.70
C ASP A 281 -11.79 6.38 -17.27
N TYR A 282 -12.07 7.34 -16.40
CA TYR A 282 -12.33 7.12 -14.98
C TYR A 282 -13.72 7.60 -14.57
N ASP A 283 -14.30 6.97 -13.54
CA ASP A 283 -15.45 7.53 -12.84
C ASP A 283 -15.03 8.65 -11.86
N ALA A 284 -16.02 9.27 -11.20
CA ALA A 284 -15.78 10.37 -10.26
C ALA A 284 -15.01 9.95 -8.98
N LEU A 285 -14.88 8.64 -8.71
CA LEU A 285 -14.14 8.08 -7.59
C LEU A 285 -12.71 7.66 -7.99
N GLY A 286 -12.32 7.85 -9.26
CA GLY A 286 -11.02 7.46 -9.80
C GLY A 286 -10.92 5.99 -10.20
N ASN A 287 -12.05 5.25 -10.30
CA ASN A 287 -12.02 3.89 -10.81
C ASN A 287 -11.95 3.90 -12.34
N LEU A 288 -11.07 3.10 -12.93
CA LEU A 288 -10.93 2.96 -14.38
C LEU A 288 -12.17 2.28 -14.98
N ILE A 289 -12.97 2.99 -15.77
CA ILE A 289 -14.19 2.46 -16.40
C ILE A 289 -13.98 2.05 -17.87
N SER A 290 -12.97 2.59 -18.54
CA SER A 290 -12.60 2.18 -19.90
C SER A 290 -11.10 2.26 -20.16
N LEU A 291 -10.57 1.24 -20.82
CA LEU A 291 -9.24 1.20 -21.41
C LEU A 291 -9.39 1.02 -22.92
N THR A 292 -8.88 1.96 -23.71
CA THR A 292 -8.85 1.86 -25.16
C THR A 292 -7.42 1.75 -25.64
N SER A 293 -7.03 0.60 -26.19
CA SER A 293 -5.69 0.36 -26.75
C SER A 293 -5.77 -0.11 -28.21
N PRO A 294 -4.86 0.32 -29.10
CA PRO A 294 -4.77 -0.19 -30.46
C PRO A 294 -4.45 -1.69 -30.53
N ASP A 295 -3.73 -2.22 -29.53
CA ASP A 295 -3.29 -3.62 -29.50
C ASP A 295 -4.36 -4.56 -28.96
N THR A 296 -5.07 -4.13 -27.90
CA THR A 296 -6.04 -4.99 -27.19
C THR A 296 -7.49 -4.62 -27.44
N GLY A 297 -7.76 -3.50 -28.14
CA GLY A 297 -9.09 -2.93 -28.32
C GLY A 297 -9.61 -2.26 -27.05
N VAL A 298 -10.95 -2.11 -26.96
CA VAL A 298 -11.63 -1.49 -25.83
C VAL A 298 -11.96 -2.52 -24.76
N THR A 299 -11.55 -2.26 -23.52
CA THR A 299 -11.99 -3.02 -22.33
C THR A 299 -12.76 -2.07 -21.41
N THR A 300 -13.92 -2.49 -20.90
CA THR A 300 -14.71 -1.70 -19.95
C THR A 300 -14.85 -2.41 -18.62
N TYR A 301 -15.09 -1.64 -17.57
CA TYR A 301 -15.18 -2.12 -16.20
C TYR A 301 -16.39 -1.50 -15.49
N THR A 302 -16.95 -2.24 -14.53
CA THR A 302 -17.96 -1.72 -13.61
C THR A 302 -17.56 -2.04 -12.17
N TYR A 303 -18.10 -1.28 -11.22
CA TYR A 303 -17.73 -1.34 -9.81
C TYR A 303 -18.96 -1.26 -8.91
N ASP A 304 -18.85 -1.82 -7.70
CA ASP A 304 -19.79 -1.57 -6.61
C ASP A 304 -19.45 -0.26 -5.86
N GLU A 305 -20.26 0.08 -4.86
CA GLU A 305 -20.10 1.30 -4.07
C GLU A 305 -18.83 1.31 -3.20
N ALA A 306 -18.22 0.15 -2.93
CA ALA A 306 -16.93 0.04 -2.26
C ALA A 306 -15.73 0.22 -3.20
N GLY A 307 -15.96 0.22 -4.52
CA GLY A 307 -14.91 0.22 -5.54
C GLY A 307 -14.40 -1.18 -5.89
N ASN A 308 -15.15 -2.23 -5.54
CA ASN A 308 -14.83 -3.57 -6.01
C ASN A 308 -15.28 -3.73 -7.45
N ARG A 309 -14.41 -4.23 -8.33
CA ARG A 309 -14.74 -4.42 -9.75
C ARG A 309 -15.78 -5.52 -9.91
N LEU A 310 -16.98 -5.20 -10.37
CA LEU A 310 -18.06 -6.17 -10.62
C LEU A 310 -17.92 -6.87 -11.97
N THR A 311 -17.54 -6.14 -13.02
CA THR A 311 -17.38 -6.72 -14.36
C THR A 311 -16.13 -6.21 -15.07
N GLN A 312 -15.66 -7.02 -16.02
CA GLN A 312 -14.71 -6.66 -17.04
C GLN A 312 -15.22 -7.19 -18.38
N THR A 313 -15.39 -6.32 -19.37
CA THR A 313 -15.80 -6.71 -20.73
C THR A 313 -14.67 -6.38 -21.69
N ASP A 314 -14.12 -7.39 -22.36
CA ASP A 314 -13.02 -7.20 -23.31
C ASP A 314 -13.50 -6.71 -24.69
N ALA A 315 -12.55 -6.45 -25.60
CA ALA A 315 -12.83 -5.94 -26.95
C ALA A 315 -13.63 -6.90 -27.83
N ARG A 316 -13.77 -8.17 -27.43
CA ARG A 316 -14.58 -9.18 -28.11
C ARG A 316 -15.98 -9.27 -27.51
N ASN A 317 -16.34 -8.35 -26.60
CA ASN A 317 -17.56 -8.34 -25.80
C ASN A 317 -17.71 -9.57 -24.88
N VAL A 318 -16.60 -10.21 -24.52
CA VAL A 318 -16.58 -11.30 -23.53
C VAL A 318 -16.56 -10.66 -22.14
N THR A 319 -17.58 -10.94 -21.33
CA THR A 319 -17.72 -10.36 -19.99
C THR A 319 -17.38 -11.37 -18.91
N THR A 320 -16.45 -11.00 -18.04
CA THR A 320 -16.11 -11.69 -16.80
C THR A 320 -16.72 -10.94 -15.62
N SER A 321 -17.35 -11.65 -14.70
CA SER A 321 -17.94 -11.07 -13.48
C SER A 321 -17.18 -11.50 -12.24
N TYR A 322 -17.11 -10.63 -11.24
CA TYR A 322 -16.41 -10.87 -9.97
C TYR A 322 -17.41 -10.77 -8.82
N SER A 323 -17.19 -11.58 -7.79
CA SER A 323 -18.03 -11.61 -6.58
C SER A 323 -17.17 -11.41 -5.34
N TYR A 324 -17.73 -10.76 -4.32
CA TYR A 324 -17.02 -10.38 -3.10
C TYR A 324 -17.84 -10.68 -1.86
N ASP A 325 -17.17 -11.07 -0.78
CA ASP A 325 -17.79 -11.16 0.54
C ASP A 325 -17.93 -9.80 1.23
N ALA A 326 -18.54 -9.77 2.41
CA ALA A 326 -18.76 -8.57 3.22
C ALA A 326 -17.48 -7.85 3.68
N LEU A 327 -16.30 -8.46 3.52
CA LEU A 327 -15.00 -7.84 3.82
C LEU A 327 -14.30 -7.35 2.55
N ASN A 328 -15.03 -7.28 1.42
CA ASN A 328 -14.51 -6.88 0.11
C ASN A 328 -13.42 -7.82 -0.43
N ARG A 329 -13.46 -9.10 -0.03
CA ARG A 329 -12.53 -10.11 -0.53
C ARG A 329 -13.16 -10.88 -1.68
N LEU A 330 -12.38 -11.12 -2.75
CA LEU A 330 -12.84 -11.80 -3.95
C LEU A 330 -13.24 -13.25 -3.64
N THR A 331 -14.51 -13.61 -3.81
CA THR A 331 -15.03 -14.96 -3.59
C THR A 331 -15.16 -15.78 -4.87
N GLY A 332 -15.15 -15.15 -6.03
CA GLY A 332 -15.22 -15.89 -7.28
C GLY A 332 -15.15 -15.03 -8.53
N ILE A 333 -14.77 -15.68 -9.62
CA ILE A 333 -14.72 -15.13 -10.97
C ILE A 333 -15.59 -16.01 -11.86
N SER A 334 -16.58 -15.41 -12.51
CA SER A 334 -17.47 -16.07 -13.46
C SER A 334 -17.11 -15.68 -14.89
N TYR A 335 -16.83 -16.67 -15.73
CA TYR A 335 -16.57 -16.51 -17.15
C TYR A 335 -17.80 -16.93 -17.98
N PRO A 336 -17.90 -16.54 -19.26
CA PRO A 336 -18.99 -17.00 -20.12
C PRO A 336 -18.99 -18.53 -20.32
N ASP A 337 -17.81 -19.14 -20.34
CA ASP A 337 -17.67 -20.59 -20.17
C ASP A 337 -17.60 -20.91 -18.67
N THR A 338 -18.69 -21.46 -18.14
CA THR A 338 -18.82 -21.77 -16.72
C THR A 338 -17.83 -22.83 -16.24
N SER A 339 -17.21 -23.61 -17.14
CA SER A 339 -16.14 -24.54 -16.79
C SER A 339 -14.83 -23.85 -16.38
N LEU A 340 -14.69 -22.56 -16.70
CA LEU A 340 -13.55 -21.73 -16.32
C LEU A 340 -13.78 -20.95 -15.03
N ASN A 341 -14.95 -21.08 -14.39
CA ASN A 341 -15.26 -20.35 -13.16
C ASN A 341 -14.27 -20.70 -12.05
N VAL A 342 -13.83 -19.68 -11.33
CA VAL A 342 -12.90 -19.80 -10.20
C VAL A 342 -13.64 -19.42 -8.94
N SER A 343 -13.44 -20.18 -7.85
CA SER A 343 -14.07 -19.91 -6.56
C SER A 343 -13.01 -19.84 -5.48
N TYR A 344 -12.98 -18.73 -4.77
CA TYR A 344 -12.05 -18.51 -3.68
C TYR A 344 -12.74 -18.80 -2.36
N THR A 345 -12.11 -19.64 -1.55
CA THR A 345 -12.55 -19.86 -0.17
C THR A 345 -11.53 -19.28 0.79
N TYR A 346 -12.04 -18.68 1.86
CA TYR A 346 -11.23 -18.10 2.92
C TYR A 346 -11.39 -18.91 4.19
N ASP A 347 -10.27 -19.20 4.85
CA ASP A 347 -10.20 -19.98 6.08
C ASP A 347 -11.18 -19.43 7.13
N GLN A 348 -11.90 -20.33 7.79
CA GLN A 348 -12.81 -20.03 8.90
C GLN A 348 -12.40 -20.75 10.20
N GLY A 349 -11.26 -21.43 10.19
CA GLY A 349 -10.73 -22.28 11.25
C GLY A 349 -9.41 -21.79 11.86
N ALA A 350 -8.73 -22.69 12.56
CA ALA A 350 -7.59 -22.35 13.43
C ALA A 350 -6.33 -21.88 12.67
N HIS A 351 -6.22 -22.16 11.36
CA HIS A 351 -5.00 -21.92 10.58
C HIS A 351 -4.88 -20.52 9.97
N GLY A 352 -5.85 -19.64 10.25
CA GLY A 352 -5.73 -18.22 9.97
C GLY A 352 -6.98 -17.70 9.30
N ILE A 353 -8.00 -17.40 10.11
CA ILE A 353 -9.28 -16.87 9.61
C ILE A 353 -9.04 -15.74 8.61
N GLY A 354 -9.57 -15.95 7.41
CA GLY A 354 -9.49 -15.01 6.31
C GLY A 354 -8.28 -15.11 5.39
N GLN A 355 -7.42 -16.11 5.57
CA GLN A 355 -6.42 -16.50 4.57
C GLN A 355 -7.08 -17.28 3.43
N LEU A 356 -6.57 -17.13 2.20
CA LEU A 356 -7.07 -17.87 1.03
C LEU A 356 -6.69 -19.36 1.15
N THR A 357 -7.69 -20.24 1.15
CA THR A 357 -7.51 -21.69 1.37
C THR A 357 -7.66 -22.55 0.13
N GLN A 358 -8.31 -22.03 -0.92
CA GLN A 358 -8.49 -22.74 -2.19
C GLN A 358 -8.76 -21.75 -3.33
N MET A 359 -8.29 -22.11 -4.54
CA MET A 359 -8.62 -21.47 -5.81
C MET A 359 -9.38 -22.42 -6.72
#